data_AF-A0A3R7SHE6-F1
#
_entry.id   AF-A0A3R7SHE6-F1
#
_cell.length_a   1.000
_cell.length_b   1.000
_cell.length_c   1.000
_cell.angle_alpha   90.00
_cell.angle_beta   90.00
_cell.angle_gamma   90.00
#
_symmetry.space_group_name_H-M   'P 1'
#
loop_
_entity.id
_entity.type
_entity.pdbx_description
1 polymer ?
#
loop_
_entity_poly.entity_id
_entity_poly.type
_entity_poly.pdbx_seq_one_letter_code
_entity_poly.pdbx_strand_id
1 'polypeptide(L)'
;SDEDSWAQYESCEESDGGNGSGGEDNGEQFDATLPSRHVYLGETQELRGRTVQDENDYVTIPLLLHNSLMNLVLIPTQTLPMTIFHPLHVSMLRNVISKDRTFGIVHTKLNQDGNSEMARYGTTAEIYEYQEEELTGALTIKAKGRQRFKVMSTRQETSGLIVARVKILPEIRMECPFEMVRLRSLDKLTLPRPQEDKPYVAHSRDLVTVRTANSWLVRGRNAWLTPWPSWVYNQYDDLLLAQRLVNEIKKTTMIQPNLLKLPRDPQELSHWAAINLPLDDSHRLTLLGLNTPTQRLRYILSVISKCKMLICVRCNEVIGDTADIFSMSVEGPQGTFVNPGGYVHEMLTLTKATNLTYNGRPSIQHSWFPG
;
A
#
# COMPACT_ATOMS: atom_id res chain seq x y z
N SER A 1 30.54 -24.09 14.37
CA SER A 1 30.03 -23.67 15.68
C SER A 1 29.42 -22.28 15.52
N ASP A 2 28.25 -22.24 14.90
CA ASP A 2 27.37 -21.05 14.73
C ASP A 2 25.92 -21.53 14.53
N GLU A 3 25.57 -22.72 15.05
CA GLU A 3 24.23 -23.33 14.89
C GLU A 3 23.31 -23.07 16.10
N ASP A 4 23.82 -22.57 17.23
CA ASP A 4 23.07 -22.38 18.48
C ASP A 4 22.51 -20.97 18.72
N SER A 5 22.70 -20.01 17.81
CA SER A 5 22.24 -18.62 18.02
C SER A 5 20.76 -18.37 17.64
N TRP A 6 20.02 -19.36 17.15
CA TRP A 6 18.66 -19.17 16.61
C TRP A 6 17.54 -19.64 17.54
N ALA A 7 17.87 -20.23 18.70
CA ALA A 7 16.91 -20.88 19.60
C ALA A 7 16.31 -19.97 20.70
N GLN A 8 16.44 -18.65 20.61
CA GLN A 8 16.00 -17.73 21.69
C GLN A 8 14.85 -16.78 21.33
N TYR A 9 14.06 -17.10 20.30
CA TYR A 9 12.90 -16.30 19.91
C TYR A 9 11.58 -17.10 19.88
N GLU A 10 11.42 -18.01 20.84
CA GLU A 10 10.15 -18.66 21.16
C GLU A 10 9.71 -18.25 22.58
N SER A 11 9.00 -17.12 22.70
CA SER A 11 7.92 -16.94 23.69
C SER A 11 7.18 -15.63 23.42
N CYS A 12 6.13 -15.68 22.62
CA CYS A 12 5.01 -14.74 22.71
C CYS A 12 3.76 -15.57 22.44
N GLU A 13 3.50 -16.53 23.34
CA GLU A 13 2.19 -17.14 23.45
C GLU A 13 1.24 -16.12 24.10
N GLU A 14 0.05 -16.06 23.55
CA GLU A 14 -1.11 -15.36 24.06
C GLU A 14 -1.38 -15.80 25.51
N SER A 15 -1.33 -14.85 26.45
CA SER A 15 -1.89 -15.02 27.79
C SER A 15 -3.12 -14.13 27.94
N ASP A 16 -4.26 -14.82 28.06
CA ASP A 16 -5.56 -14.27 28.35
C ASP A 16 -5.71 -14.06 29.87
N GLY A 17 -6.26 -12.92 30.30
CA GLY A 17 -6.88 -12.69 31.61
C GLY A 17 -5.99 -12.38 32.83
N GLY A 18 -6.05 -11.13 33.31
CA GLY A 18 -5.54 -10.76 34.64
C GLY A 18 -5.89 -9.32 35.06
N ASN A 19 -7.03 -9.17 35.72
CA ASN A 19 -7.64 -7.92 36.20
C ASN A 19 -6.69 -7.09 37.11
N GLY A 20 -6.38 -5.85 36.71
CA GLY A 20 -5.60 -4.87 37.48
C GLY A 20 -6.29 -3.52 37.47
N SER A 21 -6.92 -3.18 38.59
CA SER A 21 -7.74 -2.00 38.83
C SER A 21 -6.94 -0.69 38.92
N GLY A 22 -7.40 0.31 38.16
CA GLY A 22 -7.69 1.65 38.70
C GLY A 22 -6.56 2.68 38.70
N GLY A 23 -6.38 3.35 37.55
CA GLY A 23 -5.88 4.71 37.46
C GLY A 23 -6.63 5.42 36.33
N GLU A 24 -7.67 6.18 36.67
CA GLU A 24 -8.50 6.94 35.73
C GLU A 24 -7.69 8.10 35.14
N ASP A 25 -7.17 7.90 33.92
CA ASP A 25 -6.90 8.99 33.00
C ASP A 25 -8.07 9.03 32.02
N ASN A 26 -9.03 9.93 32.28
CA ASN A 26 -10.17 10.20 31.39
C ASN A 26 -9.70 11.01 30.17
N GLY A 27 -8.71 10.51 29.44
CA GLY A 27 -8.41 10.95 28.08
C GLY A 27 -9.32 10.18 27.14
N GLU A 28 -10.27 10.86 26.51
CA GLU A 28 -11.05 10.26 25.41
C GLU A 28 -10.07 9.75 24.34
N GLN A 29 -9.97 8.42 24.22
CA GLN A 29 -9.05 7.78 23.29
C GLN A 29 -9.51 8.06 21.85
N PHE A 30 -8.66 8.72 21.05
CA PHE A 30 -8.95 9.04 19.65
C PHE A 30 -9.31 7.77 18.85
N ASP A 31 -10.45 7.80 18.16
CA ASP A 31 -10.89 6.71 17.30
C ASP A 31 -10.12 6.71 15.96
N ALA A 32 -9.12 5.83 15.88
CA ALA A 32 -8.28 5.65 14.70
C ALA A 32 -9.01 5.15 13.44
N THR A 33 -10.31 4.81 13.54
CA THR A 33 -11.13 4.45 12.37
C THR A 33 -11.73 5.68 11.67
N LEU A 34 -11.74 6.85 12.30
CA LEU A 34 -12.34 8.07 11.74
C LEU A 34 -11.63 8.58 10.47
N PRO A 35 -10.28 8.65 10.41
CA PRO A 35 -9.61 9.23 9.25
C PRO A 35 -9.86 8.45 7.94
N SER A 36 -9.91 7.10 8.02
CA SER A 36 -10.12 6.23 6.85
C SER A 36 -11.55 6.30 6.31
N ARG A 37 -12.53 6.72 7.13
CA ARG A 37 -13.92 6.92 6.69
C ARG A 37 -14.12 8.21 5.88
N HIS A 38 -13.19 9.15 5.96
CA HIS A 38 -13.28 10.47 5.33
C HIS A 38 -14.60 11.20 5.66
N VAL A 39 -14.95 11.25 6.95
CA VAL A 39 -16.22 11.83 7.44
C VAL A 39 -16.39 13.31 7.05
N TYR A 40 -15.29 14.04 6.88
CA TYR A 40 -15.28 15.44 6.44
C TYR A 40 -15.89 15.66 5.04
N LEU A 41 -16.10 14.60 4.25
CA LEU A 41 -16.75 14.66 2.94
C LEU A 41 -18.28 14.62 3.01
N GLY A 42 -18.87 14.37 4.19
CA GLY A 42 -20.32 14.27 4.34
C GLY A 42 -20.90 12.91 3.91
N GLU A 43 -22.20 12.88 3.67
CA GLU A 43 -22.94 11.68 3.31
C GLU A 43 -22.75 11.32 1.83
N THR A 44 -22.33 10.08 1.57
CA THR A 44 -22.04 9.59 0.22
C THR A 44 -22.85 8.35 -0.12
N GLN A 45 -23.10 8.13 -1.41
CA GLN A 45 -23.81 6.96 -1.93
C GLN A 45 -22.81 5.86 -2.31
N GLU A 46 -22.99 4.66 -1.74
CA GLU A 46 -22.18 3.48 -2.06
C GLU A 46 -22.59 2.85 -3.40
N LEU A 47 -21.58 2.42 -4.16
CA LEU A 47 -21.71 1.67 -5.40
C LEU A 47 -21.26 0.22 -5.19
N ARG A 48 -22.10 -0.74 -5.59
CA ARG A 48 -21.82 -2.19 -5.43
C ARG A 48 -21.29 -2.83 -6.70
N GLY A 49 -20.37 -3.78 -6.53
CA GLY A 49 -19.78 -4.57 -7.60
C GLY A 49 -18.29 -4.32 -7.72
N ARG A 50 -17.60 -5.14 -8.51
CA ARG A 50 -16.17 -5.00 -8.77
C ARG A 50 -15.89 -5.24 -10.24
N THR A 51 -15.21 -4.29 -10.88
CA THR A 51 -14.67 -4.47 -12.23
C THR A 51 -13.21 -4.88 -12.13
N VAL A 52 -12.89 -6.07 -12.63
CA VAL A 52 -11.51 -6.56 -12.73
C VAL A 52 -11.27 -6.95 -14.19
N GLN A 53 -10.20 -6.41 -14.77
CA GLN A 53 -9.76 -6.69 -16.12
C GLN A 53 -8.81 -7.90 -16.14
N ASP A 54 -8.76 -8.63 -17.25
CA ASP A 54 -7.86 -9.76 -17.39
C ASP A 54 -6.38 -9.34 -17.45
N GLU A 55 -5.51 -10.17 -16.87
CA GLU A 55 -4.08 -9.91 -16.86
C GLU A 55 -3.49 -9.94 -18.29
N ASN A 56 -2.55 -9.04 -18.58
CA ASN A 56 -1.93 -8.84 -19.89
C ASN A 56 -2.85 -8.32 -21.00
N ASP A 57 -4.12 -8.06 -20.71
CA ASP A 57 -5.06 -7.52 -21.68
C ASP A 57 -4.78 -6.05 -22.01
N TYR A 58 -5.22 -5.62 -23.20
CA TYR A 58 -5.10 -4.26 -23.69
C TYR A 58 -6.45 -3.56 -23.66
N VAL A 59 -6.63 -2.70 -22.66
CA VAL A 59 -7.91 -2.03 -22.41
C VAL A 59 -7.79 -0.55 -22.74
N THR A 60 -8.90 0.06 -23.15
CA THR A 60 -8.99 1.51 -23.35
C THR A 60 -9.71 2.13 -22.15
N ILE A 61 -9.03 3.01 -21.42
CA ILE A 61 -9.56 3.65 -20.20
C ILE A 61 -9.42 5.17 -20.26
N PRO A 62 -10.39 5.94 -19.72
CA PRO A 62 -10.23 7.38 -19.56
C PRO A 62 -9.18 7.67 -18.49
N LEU A 63 -8.28 8.63 -18.74
CA LEU A 63 -7.30 9.09 -17.76
C LEU A 63 -7.80 10.38 -17.09
N LEU A 64 -7.81 10.41 -15.76
CA LEU A 64 -8.08 11.64 -15.00
C LEU A 64 -6.77 12.40 -14.80
N LEU A 65 -6.44 13.27 -15.74
CA LEU A 65 -5.32 14.20 -15.62
C LEU A 65 -5.84 15.55 -15.11
N HIS A 66 -5.70 15.79 -13.80
CA HIS A 66 -6.19 16.99 -13.14
C HIS A 66 -5.11 17.57 -12.23
N ASN A 67 -5.03 18.91 -12.11
CA ASN A 67 -3.99 19.59 -11.33
C ASN A 67 -4.00 19.16 -9.84
N SER A 68 -5.17 18.82 -9.30
CA SER A 68 -5.30 18.31 -7.92
C SER A 68 -4.61 16.96 -7.67
N LEU A 69 -4.25 16.23 -8.72
CA LEU A 69 -3.61 14.90 -8.66
C LEU A 69 -2.14 14.96 -9.11
N MET A 70 -1.60 16.15 -9.33
CA MET A 70 -0.19 16.29 -9.66
C MET A 70 0.68 15.70 -8.56
N ASN A 71 1.76 15.05 -8.97
CA ASN A 71 2.68 14.32 -8.10
C ASN A 71 2.04 13.15 -7.32
N LEU A 72 0.80 12.75 -7.59
CA LEU A 72 0.22 11.55 -6.97
C LEU A 72 0.68 10.29 -7.72
N VAL A 73 1.12 9.28 -6.97
CA VAL A 73 1.33 7.91 -7.47
C VAL A 73 0.33 6.98 -6.79
N LEU A 74 -0.83 6.74 -7.42
CA LEU A 74 -1.84 5.84 -6.85
C LEU A 74 -1.35 4.39 -6.85
N ILE A 75 -1.32 3.76 -5.69
CA ILE A 75 -0.93 2.35 -5.50
C ILE A 75 -2.19 1.47 -5.45
N PRO A 76 -2.16 0.21 -5.93
CA PRO A 76 -3.24 -0.73 -5.70
C PRO A 76 -3.64 -0.80 -4.23
N THR A 77 -4.94 -0.93 -3.97
CA THR A 77 -5.59 -0.89 -2.65
C THR A 77 -5.63 0.47 -1.93
N GLN A 78 -4.93 1.50 -2.43
CA GLN A 78 -4.98 2.85 -1.86
C GLN A 78 -6.36 3.49 -2.10
N THR A 79 -6.89 4.14 -1.07
CA THR A 79 -8.11 4.94 -1.16
C THR A 79 -7.76 6.35 -1.64
N LEU A 80 -8.53 6.85 -2.60
CA LEU A 80 -8.40 8.18 -3.19
C LEU A 80 -9.72 8.95 -3.01
N PRO A 81 -9.83 9.78 -1.95
CA PRO A 81 -10.89 10.76 -1.85
C PRO A 81 -10.59 11.96 -2.76
N MET A 82 -11.61 12.50 -3.42
CA MET A 82 -11.45 13.65 -4.32
C MET A 82 -12.77 14.39 -4.53
N THR A 83 -12.70 15.73 -4.61
CA THR A 83 -13.80 16.60 -5.01
C THR A 83 -13.42 17.37 -6.26
N ILE A 84 -14.28 17.34 -7.28
CA ILE A 84 -14.00 17.92 -8.60
C ILE A 84 -15.09 18.91 -8.96
N PHE A 85 -14.66 20.09 -9.40
CA PHE A 85 -15.52 21.20 -9.77
C PHE A 85 -15.57 21.43 -11.29
N HIS A 86 -14.53 21.00 -12.03
CA HIS A 86 -14.40 21.31 -13.44
C HIS A 86 -15.38 20.48 -14.30
N PRO A 87 -16.32 21.10 -15.05
CA PRO A 87 -17.43 20.40 -15.71
C PRO A 87 -17.00 19.25 -16.63
N LEU A 88 -15.87 19.40 -17.32
CA LEU A 88 -15.31 18.36 -18.19
C LEU A 88 -15.02 17.05 -17.44
N HIS A 89 -14.38 17.15 -16.27
CA HIS A 89 -14.00 15.99 -15.46
C HIS A 89 -15.20 15.45 -14.70
N VAL A 90 -16.11 16.31 -14.25
CA VAL A 90 -17.39 15.88 -13.66
C VAL A 90 -18.20 15.06 -14.66
N SER A 91 -18.33 15.53 -15.90
CA SER A 91 -19.02 14.78 -16.97
C SER A 91 -18.35 13.44 -17.27
N MET A 92 -17.01 13.41 -17.32
CA MET A 92 -16.24 12.17 -17.48
C MET A 92 -16.56 11.17 -16.38
N LEU A 93 -16.53 11.61 -15.11
CA LEU A 93 -16.78 10.72 -13.98
C LEU A 93 -18.23 10.27 -13.88
N ARG A 94 -19.22 11.12 -14.19
CA ARG A 94 -20.62 10.68 -14.31
C ARG A 94 -20.77 9.54 -15.34
N ASN A 95 -20.09 9.66 -16.49
CA ASN A 95 -20.07 8.60 -17.50
C ASN A 95 -19.39 7.31 -16.97
N VAL A 96 -18.27 7.45 -16.25
CA VAL A 96 -17.57 6.33 -15.61
C VAL A 96 -18.46 5.63 -14.58
N ILE A 97 -19.15 6.40 -13.71
CA ILE A 97 -20.09 5.89 -12.70
C ILE A 97 -21.22 5.08 -13.36
N SER A 98 -21.73 5.54 -14.51
CA SER A 98 -22.80 4.85 -15.26
C SER A 98 -22.36 3.56 -15.98
N LYS A 99 -21.04 3.34 -16.12
CA LYS A 99 -20.45 2.21 -16.86
C LYS A 99 -19.80 1.20 -15.91
N ASP A 100 -18.47 1.12 -15.94
CA ASP A 100 -17.65 0.14 -15.22
C ASP A 100 -16.99 0.73 -13.95
N ARG A 101 -17.29 2.01 -13.66
CA ARG A 101 -16.78 2.81 -12.53
C ARG A 101 -15.27 2.93 -12.47
N THR A 102 -14.58 2.61 -13.57
CA THR A 102 -13.13 2.51 -13.58
C THR A 102 -12.52 3.59 -14.48
N PHE A 103 -11.51 4.28 -13.95
CA PHE A 103 -10.71 5.24 -14.70
C PHE A 103 -9.22 5.05 -14.36
N GLY A 104 -8.33 5.64 -15.16
CA GLY A 104 -6.88 5.54 -14.95
C GLY A 104 -6.31 6.75 -14.23
N ILE A 105 -5.45 6.50 -13.25
CA ILE A 105 -4.57 7.49 -12.65
C ILE A 105 -3.14 7.22 -13.12
N VAL A 106 -2.47 8.27 -13.60
CA VAL A 106 -1.06 8.24 -13.99
C VAL A 106 -0.39 9.44 -13.35
N HIS A 107 0.78 9.23 -12.75
CA HIS A 107 1.57 10.31 -12.17
C HIS A 107 1.96 11.31 -13.27
N THR A 108 1.73 12.58 -12.97
CA THR A 108 2.14 13.71 -13.81
C THR A 108 2.91 14.72 -12.99
N LYS A 109 4.01 15.21 -13.53
CA LYS A 109 4.82 16.30 -12.96
C LYS A 109 5.02 17.39 -14.00
N LEU A 110 5.20 18.63 -13.54
CA LEU A 110 5.61 19.71 -14.44
C LEU A 110 7.13 19.67 -14.63
N ASN A 111 7.56 19.75 -15.89
CA ASN A 111 8.96 19.92 -16.25
C ASN A 111 9.38 21.38 -16.08
N GLN A 112 10.69 21.61 -16.14
CA GLN A 112 11.27 22.96 -16.06
C GLN A 112 10.72 23.91 -17.14
N ASP A 113 10.33 23.36 -18.30
CA ASP A 113 9.71 24.09 -19.41
C ASP A 113 8.20 24.33 -19.25
N GLY A 114 7.60 23.93 -18.13
CA GLY A 114 6.16 24.04 -17.88
C GLY A 114 5.29 22.97 -18.56
N ASN A 115 5.90 22.03 -19.30
CA ASN A 115 5.18 20.90 -19.89
C ASN A 115 4.94 19.78 -18.87
N SER A 116 3.79 19.12 -18.94
CA SER A 116 3.48 17.98 -18.08
C SER A 116 4.13 16.69 -18.62
N GLU A 117 5.02 16.08 -17.83
CA GLU A 117 5.56 14.75 -18.09
C GLU A 117 4.69 13.69 -17.41
N MET A 118 4.18 12.74 -18.21
CA MET A 118 3.34 11.65 -17.75
C MET A 118 4.15 10.37 -17.58
N ALA A 119 3.95 9.68 -16.47
CA ALA A 119 4.62 8.40 -16.19
C ALA A 119 4.19 7.28 -17.14
N ARG A 120 5.05 6.26 -17.26
CA ARG A 120 4.80 5.06 -18.09
C ARG A 120 3.83 4.06 -17.46
N TYR A 121 3.72 4.10 -16.13
CA TYR A 121 2.92 3.19 -15.33
C TYR A 121 1.87 3.97 -14.55
N GLY A 122 0.71 3.35 -14.35
CA GLY A 122 -0.39 3.91 -13.59
C GLY A 122 -1.22 2.81 -12.95
N THR A 123 -2.31 3.23 -12.29
CA THR A 123 -3.20 2.33 -11.56
C THR A 123 -4.64 2.65 -11.91
N THR A 124 -5.46 1.62 -12.16
CA THR A 124 -6.90 1.79 -12.32
C THR A 124 -7.52 2.16 -10.97
N ALA A 125 -8.40 3.14 -10.98
CA ALA A 125 -9.15 3.60 -9.82
C ALA A 125 -10.63 3.25 -10.04
N GLU A 126 -11.20 2.48 -9.12
CA GLU A 126 -12.62 2.14 -9.14
C GLU A 126 -13.38 3.00 -8.13
N ILE A 127 -14.39 3.73 -8.59
CA ILE A 127 -15.28 4.53 -7.74
C ILE A 127 -16.20 3.59 -6.98
N TYR A 128 -16.16 3.66 -5.64
CA TYR A 128 -17.01 2.86 -4.78
C TYR A 128 -17.98 3.70 -3.94
N GLU A 129 -17.72 5.00 -3.77
CA GLU A 129 -18.64 5.97 -3.18
C GLU A 129 -18.61 7.27 -3.97
N TYR A 130 -19.76 7.95 -4.08
CA TYR A 130 -19.84 9.28 -4.67
C TYR A 130 -20.96 10.12 -4.06
N GLN A 131 -20.84 11.43 -4.22
CA GLN A 131 -21.85 12.41 -3.86
C GLN A 131 -21.77 13.56 -4.86
N GLU A 132 -22.92 14.02 -5.34
CA GLU A 132 -23.03 15.16 -6.22
C GLU A 132 -23.78 16.29 -5.51
N GLU A 133 -23.18 17.48 -5.46
CA GLU A 133 -23.78 18.64 -4.81
C GLU A 133 -24.64 19.42 -5.81
N GLU A 134 -25.94 19.56 -5.51
CA GLU A 134 -26.92 20.16 -6.43
C GLU A 134 -26.64 21.63 -6.78
N LEU A 135 -26.12 22.41 -5.82
CA LEU A 135 -25.92 23.86 -5.97
C LEU A 135 -24.68 24.20 -6.80
N THR A 136 -23.56 23.50 -6.55
CA THR A 136 -22.26 23.78 -7.17
C THR A 136 -22.01 22.90 -8.40
N GLY A 137 -22.73 21.79 -8.53
CA GLY A 137 -22.44 20.73 -9.50
C GLY A 137 -21.13 19.99 -9.21
N ALA A 138 -20.55 20.20 -8.02
CA ALA A 138 -19.33 19.52 -7.60
C ALA A 138 -19.59 18.03 -7.38
N LEU A 139 -18.65 17.19 -7.81
CA LEU A 139 -18.71 15.75 -7.62
C LEU A 139 -17.60 15.32 -6.68
N THR A 140 -17.99 14.80 -5.53
CA THR A 140 -17.12 14.15 -4.56
C THR A 140 -17.15 12.65 -4.81
N ILE A 141 -15.99 12.02 -4.87
CA ILE A 141 -15.85 10.57 -5.04
C ILE A 141 -14.88 10.00 -4.02
N LYS A 142 -15.07 8.73 -3.68
CA LYS A 142 -14.01 7.89 -3.13
C LYS A 142 -13.76 6.76 -4.11
N ALA A 143 -12.53 6.69 -4.59
CA ALA A 143 -12.07 5.64 -5.48
C ALA A 143 -11.02 4.77 -4.78
N LYS A 144 -10.87 3.53 -5.23
CA LYS A 144 -9.86 2.60 -4.73
C LYS A 144 -8.96 2.14 -5.87
N GLY A 145 -7.66 2.21 -5.67
CA GLY A 145 -6.68 1.65 -6.60
C GLY A 145 -6.91 0.13 -6.76
N ARG A 146 -6.94 -0.37 -7.99
CA ARG A 146 -7.21 -1.79 -8.30
C ARG A 146 -6.03 -2.47 -8.97
N GLN A 147 -5.80 -2.19 -10.25
CA GLN A 147 -4.84 -2.92 -11.07
C GLN A 147 -3.79 -1.99 -11.64
N ARG A 148 -2.54 -2.47 -11.65
CA ARG A 148 -1.43 -1.76 -12.28
C ARG A 148 -1.56 -1.87 -13.80
N PHE A 149 -1.22 -0.82 -14.52
CA PHE A 149 -1.15 -0.85 -15.98
C PHE A 149 0.06 -0.11 -16.51
N LYS A 150 0.46 -0.45 -17.73
CA LYS A 150 1.44 0.29 -18.53
C LYS A 150 0.73 1.05 -19.63
N VAL A 151 1.00 2.34 -19.76
CA VAL A 151 0.46 3.17 -20.84
C VAL A 151 1.15 2.76 -22.15
N MET A 152 0.36 2.40 -23.17
CA MET A 152 0.86 2.04 -24.50
C MET A 152 0.77 3.23 -25.45
N SER A 153 -0.36 3.93 -25.43
CA SER A 153 -0.60 5.13 -26.23
C SER A 153 -1.73 5.96 -25.63
N THR A 154 -1.66 7.28 -25.78
CA THR A 154 -2.74 8.20 -25.42
C THR A 154 -3.34 8.84 -26.67
N ARG A 155 -4.63 9.19 -26.58
CA ARG A 155 -5.34 10.00 -27.55
C ARG A 155 -6.18 11.03 -26.81
N GLN A 156 -6.34 12.20 -27.41
CA GLN A 156 -7.27 13.20 -26.90
C GLN A 156 -8.58 13.09 -27.67
N GLU A 157 -9.69 13.01 -26.95
CA GLU A 157 -11.02 13.07 -27.54
C GLU A 157 -11.41 14.51 -27.90
N THR A 158 -12.46 14.66 -28.71
CA THR A 158 -13.00 15.98 -29.10
C THR A 158 -13.43 16.82 -27.90
N SER A 159 -13.81 16.18 -26.79
CA SER A 159 -14.13 16.82 -25.51
C SER A 159 -12.91 17.44 -24.81
N GLY A 160 -11.69 17.08 -25.23
CA GLY A 160 -10.45 17.44 -24.57
C GLY A 160 -9.96 16.43 -23.53
N LEU A 161 -10.78 15.41 -23.21
CA LEU A 161 -10.39 14.31 -22.31
C LEU A 161 -9.31 13.42 -22.93
N ILE A 162 -8.42 12.92 -22.09
CA ILE A 162 -7.37 11.99 -22.52
C ILE A 162 -7.82 10.57 -22.23
N VAL A 163 -7.75 9.73 -23.25
CA VAL A 163 -8.05 8.31 -23.18
C VAL A 163 -6.78 7.54 -23.54
N ALA A 164 -6.47 6.50 -22.77
CA ALA A 164 -5.28 5.70 -22.98
C ALA A 164 -5.63 4.27 -23.36
N ARG A 165 -4.89 3.73 -24.33
CA ARG A 165 -4.75 2.28 -24.48
C ARG A 165 -3.66 1.84 -23.52
N VAL A 166 -4.03 0.96 -22.58
CA VAL A 166 -3.14 0.50 -21.53
C VAL A 166 -3.03 -1.02 -21.56
N LYS A 167 -1.90 -1.56 -21.10
CA LYS A 167 -1.73 -2.99 -20.86
C LYS A 167 -1.88 -3.25 -19.36
N ILE A 168 -2.84 -4.09 -18.96
CA ILE A 168 -3.00 -4.52 -17.57
C ILE A 168 -1.80 -5.40 -17.19
N LEU A 169 -1.13 -5.05 -16.10
CA LEU A 169 0.06 -5.78 -15.65
C LEU A 169 -0.34 -6.95 -14.75
N PRO A 170 0.28 -8.13 -14.92
CA PRO A 170 0.00 -9.29 -14.08
C PRO A 170 0.59 -9.14 -12.69
N GLU A 171 0.01 -9.85 -11.72
CA GLU A 171 0.56 -10.00 -10.38
C GLU A 171 1.16 -11.39 -10.20
N ILE A 172 2.45 -11.51 -10.50
CA ILE A 172 3.16 -12.78 -10.62
C ILE A 172 3.61 -13.24 -9.23
N ARG A 173 2.97 -14.30 -8.73
CA ARG A 173 3.42 -15.02 -7.53
C ARG A 173 4.46 -16.05 -7.91
N MET A 174 5.65 -15.97 -7.32
CA MET A 174 6.69 -16.97 -7.51
C MET A 174 6.42 -18.15 -6.58
N GLU A 175 6.66 -19.35 -7.08
CA GLU A 175 6.62 -20.56 -6.28
C GLU A 175 7.77 -20.61 -5.26
N CYS A 176 7.74 -21.61 -4.37
CA CYS A 176 8.85 -21.86 -3.47
C CYS A 176 10.15 -22.03 -4.27
N PRO A 177 11.28 -21.37 -3.91
CA PRO A 177 12.54 -21.50 -4.65
C PRO A 177 13.04 -22.94 -4.79
N PHE A 178 12.60 -23.83 -3.90
CA PHE A 178 12.99 -25.24 -3.88
C PHE A 178 11.98 -26.17 -4.55
N GLU A 179 10.89 -25.68 -5.15
CA GLU A 179 9.82 -26.54 -5.68
C GLU A 179 10.35 -27.52 -6.75
N MET A 180 11.22 -27.04 -7.64
CA MET A 180 11.82 -27.88 -8.70
C MET A 180 12.82 -28.93 -8.20
N VAL A 181 13.42 -28.71 -7.01
CA VAL A 181 14.44 -29.60 -6.41
C VAL A 181 13.93 -30.26 -5.13
N ARG A 182 12.61 -30.28 -4.96
CA ARG A 182 11.92 -30.73 -3.76
C ARG A 182 12.08 -32.24 -3.59
N LEU A 183 12.69 -32.66 -2.48
CA LEU A 183 12.75 -34.06 -2.09
C LEU A 183 11.43 -34.53 -1.47
N ARG A 184 10.61 -35.26 -2.24
CA ARG A 184 9.30 -35.76 -1.78
C ARG A 184 9.36 -36.60 -0.50
N SER A 185 10.48 -37.29 -0.25
CA SER A 185 10.70 -38.04 0.99
C SER A 185 10.73 -37.15 2.24
N LEU A 186 11.04 -35.86 2.08
CA LEU A 186 11.12 -34.87 3.15
C LEU A 186 9.81 -34.10 3.38
N ASP A 187 8.80 -34.26 2.51
CA ASP A 187 7.53 -33.52 2.60
C ASP A 187 6.82 -33.71 3.93
N LYS A 188 6.95 -34.90 4.52
CA LYS A 188 6.38 -35.27 5.83
C LYS A 188 6.94 -34.42 6.99
N LEU A 189 8.07 -33.76 6.79
CA LEU A 189 8.72 -32.91 7.79
C LEU A 189 8.27 -31.44 7.70
N THR A 190 7.76 -30.99 6.55
CA THR A 190 7.44 -29.58 6.29
C THR A 190 5.96 -29.27 6.16
N LEU A 191 5.15 -30.24 5.75
CA LEU A 191 3.70 -30.05 5.62
C LEU A 191 3.01 -30.22 6.99
N PRO A 192 1.99 -29.41 7.31
CA PRO A 192 1.06 -29.74 8.38
C PRO A 192 0.49 -31.15 8.16
N ARG A 193 0.29 -31.93 9.24
CA ARG A 193 -0.42 -33.21 9.12
C ARG A 193 -1.78 -32.96 8.47
N PRO A 194 -2.22 -33.75 7.48
CA PRO A 194 -3.54 -33.58 6.89
C PRO A 194 -4.61 -33.71 7.98
N GLN A 195 -5.44 -32.67 8.14
CA GLN A 195 -6.72 -32.79 8.85
C GLN A 195 -7.69 -33.53 7.92
N GLU A 196 -8.32 -34.60 8.42
CA GLU A 196 -9.08 -35.57 7.64
C GLU A 196 -10.31 -34.97 6.89
N ASP A 197 -10.75 -33.76 7.24
CA ASP A 197 -12.02 -33.17 6.76
C ASP A 197 -11.89 -31.98 5.79
N LYS A 198 -10.69 -31.66 5.27
CA LYS A 198 -10.54 -30.58 4.27
C LYS A 198 -9.92 -31.11 2.98
N PRO A 199 -10.53 -30.87 1.80
CA PRO A 199 -9.89 -31.19 0.53
C PRO A 199 -8.52 -30.48 0.48
N TYR A 200 -7.51 -31.21 0.03
CA TYR A 200 -6.13 -30.73 -0.08
C TYR A 200 -6.07 -29.48 -0.97
N VAL A 201 -6.15 -28.29 -0.37
CA VAL A 201 -5.77 -27.05 -1.02
C VAL A 201 -4.27 -26.93 -0.82
N ALA A 202 -3.50 -27.28 -1.85
CA ALA A 202 -2.04 -27.43 -1.79
C ALA A 202 -1.25 -26.17 -1.36
N HIS A 203 -1.85 -25.01 -1.04
CA HIS A 203 -1.20 -23.73 -1.35
C HIS A 203 -1.22 -22.60 -0.31
N SER A 204 -1.66 -22.80 0.94
CA SER A 204 -1.45 -21.74 1.94
C SER A 204 -0.10 -21.92 2.63
N ARG A 205 1.02 -21.65 1.92
CA ARG A 205 2.31 -21.43 2.60
C ARG A 205 2.13 -20.24 3.54
N ASP A 206 2.34 -20.44 4.82
CA ASP A 206 2.28 -19.37 5.82
C ASP A 206 3.65 -19.15 6.48
N LEU A 207 3.79 -18.03 7.18
CA LEU A 207 5.04 -17.69 7.86
C LEU A 207 5.43 -18.72 8.93
N VAL A 208 4.45 -19.33 9.59
CA VAL A 208 4.66 -20.28 10.70
C VAL A 208 5.29 -21.56 10.17
N THR A 209 4.72 -22.14 9.13
CA THR A 209 5.21 -23.36 8.47
C THR A 209 6.62 -23.16 7.91
N VAL A 210 6.90 -22.00 7.31
CA VAL A 210 8.22 -21.71 6.73
C VAL A 210 9.33 -21.62 7.79
N ARG A 211 9.00 -21.31 9.04
CA ARG A 211 9.99 -21.06 10.11
C ARG A 211 10.26 -22.24 11.03
N THR A 212 9.55 -23.36 10.88
CA THR A 212 9.78 -24.55 11.71
C THR A 212 11.23 -25.05 11.57
N ALA A 213 11.79 -25.64 12.63
CA ALA A 213 13.13 -26.23 12.60
C ALA A 213 13.27 -27.24 11.45
N ASN A 214 12.24 -28.06 11.23
CA ASN A 214 12.18 -28.98 10.11
C ASN A 214 12.16 -28.26 8.74
N SER A 215 11.42 -27.16 8.58
CA SER A 215 11.44 -26.36 7.34
C SER A 215 12.85 -25.84 7.04
N TRP A 216 13.58 -25.32 8.04
CA TRP A 216 14.96 -24.86 7.85
C TRP A 216 15.91 -25.99 7.45
N LEU A 217 15.82 -27.14 8.13
CA LEU A 217 16.62 -28.33 7.79
C LEU A 217 16.34 -28.80 6.36
N VAL A 218 15.07 -28.85 5.97
CA VAL A 218 14.65 -29.32 4.64
C VAL A 218 15.06 -28.34 3.55
N ARG A 219 14.95 -27.02 3.79
CA ARG A 219 15.52 -26.00 2.91
C ARG A 219 17.03 -26.16 2.73
N GLY A 220 17.75 -26.42 3.81
CA GLY A 220 19.19 -26.71 3.76
C GLY A 220 19.50 -27.90 2.87
N ARG A 221 18.79 -29.01 3.06
CA ARG A 221 18.94 -30.23 2.26
C ARG A 221 18.57 -30.03 0.79
N ASN A 222 17.49 -29.33 0.50
CA ASN A 222 17.09 -29.00 -0.88
C ASN A 222 18.14 -28.09 -1.55
N ALA A 223 18.72 -27.14 -0.80
CA ALA A 223 19.77 -26.26 -1.32
C ALA A 223 21.04 -27.02 -1.71
N TRP A 224 21.40 -28.11 -1.01
CA TRP A 224 22.54 -28.97 -1.37
C TRP A 224 22.42 -29.60 -2.76
N LEU A 225 21.21 -29.70 -3.31
CA LEU A 225 20.95 -30.18 -4.67
C LEU A 225 21.12 -29.09 -5.73
N THR A 226 21.51 -27.88 -5.31
CA THR A 226 21.62 -26.71 -6.18
C THR A 226 22.99 -26.05 -6.05
N PRO A 227 23.38 -25.16 -6.99
CA PRO A 227 24.66 -24.47 -6.93
C PRO A 227 24.80 -23.45 -5.79
N TRP A 228 23.70 -23.03 -5.16
CA TRP A 228 23.70 -21.94 -4.18
C TRP A 228 23.37 -22.43 -2.77
N PRO A 229 23.98 -21.85 -1.72
CA PRO A 229 23.62 -22.15 -0.35
C PRO A 229 22.21 -21.65 -0.01
N SER A 230 21.58 -22.25 1.01
CA SER A 230 20.19 -21.95 1.40
C SER A 230 19.92 -20.47 1.69
N TRP A 231 20.91 -19.75 2.24
CA TRP A 231 20.79 -18.33 2.53
C TRP A 231 20.55 -17.47 1.29
N VAL A 232 21.02 -17.87 0.10
CA VAL A 232 20.78 -17.15 -1.16
C VAL A 232 19.30 -17.20 -1.50
N TYR A 233 18.71 -18.39 -1.52
CA TYR A 233 17.27 -18.57 -1.79
C TYR A 233 16.40 -17.88 -0.77
N ASN A 234 16.82 -17.85 0.50
CA ASN A 234 16.12 -17.13 1.56
C ASN A 234 16.03 -15.62 1.32
N GLN A 235 16.84 -15.03 0.43
CA GLN A 235 16.72 -13.63 0.02
C GLN A 235 15.61 -13.39 -1.02
N TYR A 236 15.06 -14.45 -1.60
CA TYR A 236 14.02 -14.40 -2.65
C TYR A 236 12.70 -15.05 -2.21
N ASP A 237 12.67 -15.60 -1.01
CA ASP A 237 11.45 -16.13 -0.41
C ASP A 237 10.55 -14.96 0.06
N ASP A 238 9.38 -14.85 -0.55
CA ASP A 238 8.40 -13.78 -0.32
C ASP A 238 7.90 -13.71 1.12
N LEU A 239 7.67 -14.85 1.76
CA LEU A 239 7.27 -14.94 3.16
C LEU A 239 8.42 -14.47 4.08
N LEU A 240 9.64 -14.96 3.89
CA LEU A 240 10.78 -14.48 4.70
C LEU A 240 11.04 -12.97 4.52
N LEU A 241 10.88 -12.45 3.31
CA LEU A 241 10.99 -11.02 3.03
C LEU A 241 9.87 -10.22 3.71
N ALA A 242 8.63 -10.70 3.67
CA ALA A 242 7.50 -10.08 4.36
C ALA A 242 7.77 -9.97 5.87
N GLN A 243 8.26 -11.04 6.50
CA GLN A 243 8.62 -11.01 7.92
C GLN A 243 9.73 -10.00 8.23
N ARG A 244 10.78 -9.94 7.39
CA ARG A 244 11.87 -8.96 7.56
C ARG A 244 11.34 -7.54 7.50
N LEU A 245 10.45 -7.26 6.54
CA LEU A 245 9.82 -5.95 6.41
C LEU A 245 8.96 -5.61 7.63
N VAL A 246 8.11 -6.53 8.09
CA VAL A 246 7.33 -6.35 9.32
C VAL A 246 8.22 -6.04 10.52
N ASN A 247 9.34 -6.76 10.67
CA ASN A 247 10.28 -6.51 11.76
C ASN A 247 10.95 -5.13 11.64
N GLU A 248 11.32 -4.72 10.43
CA GLU A 248 11.94 -3.40 10.21
C GLU A 248 10.95 -2.26 10.47
N ILE A 249 9.69 -2.43 10.07
CA ILE A 249 8.60 -1.50 10.36
C ILE A 249 8.43 -1.37 11.88
N LYS A 250 8.27 -2.49 12.60
CA LYS A 250 8.11 -2.50 14.06
C LYS A 250 9.31 -1.89 14.81
N LYS A 251 10.52 -1.95 14.24
CA LYS A 251 11.71 -1.33 14.82
C LYS A 251 11.79 0.17 14.54
N THR A 252 11.43 0.59 13.33
CA THR A 252 11.69 1.95 12.83
C THR A 252 10.53 2.89 13.11
N THR A 253 9.36 2.40 13.50
CA THR A 253 8.19 3.25 13.70
C THR A 253 7.60 3.04 15.07
N MET A 254 7.06 4.10 15.67
CA MET A 254 6.21 4.05 16.87
C MET A 254 4.82 3.50 16.51
N ILE A 255 4.77 2.45 15.70
CA ILE A 255 3.52 1.74 15.40
C ILE A 255 3.21 0.92 16.65
N GLN A 256 2.20 1.38 17.40
CA GLN A 256 1.64 0.59 18.49
C GLN A 256 1.16 -0.76 17.91
N PRO A 257 1.77 -1.89 18.30
CA PRO A 257 1.52 -3.19 17.67
C PRO A 257 0.07 -3.66 17.80
N ASN A 258 -0.69 -3.10 18.74
CA ASN A 258 -2.08 -3.44 18.99
C ASN A 258 -3.06 -2.67 18.07
N LEU A 259 -2.65 -1.52 17.51
CA LEU A 259 -3.54 -0.67 16.69
C LEU A 259 -3.48 -1.04 15.19
N LEU A 260 -2.31 -1.46 14.69
CA LEU A 260 -2.09 -1.70 13.27
C LEU A 260 -1.99 -3.20 12.94
N LYS A 261 -2.99 -3.73 12.23
CA LYS A 261 -2.97 -5.09 11.69
C LYS A 261 -2.28 -5.11 10.33
N LEU A 262 -0.99 -5.43 10.32
CA LEU A 262 -0.22 -5.56 9.08
C LEU A 262 -0.72 -6.76 8.24
N PRO A 263 -0.81 -6.63 6.90
CA PRO A 263 -1.20 -7.73 6.03
C PRO A 263 -0.24 -8.92 6.14
N ARG A 264 -0.79 -10.15 6.10
CA ARG A 264 -0.01 -11.40 6.16
C ARG A 264 0.44 -11.87 4.77
N ASP A 265 -0.35 -11.57 3.75
CA ASP A 265 -0.03 -11.93 2.37
C ASP A 265 1.10 -11.01 1.82
N PRO A 266 2.18 -11.57 1.23
CA PRO A 266 3.31 -10.77 0.73
C PRO A 266 2.94 -9.70 -0.32
N GLN A 267 1.93 -9.98 -1.16
CA GLN A 267 1.47 -9.04 -2.19
C GLN A 267 0.70 -7.88 -1.55
N GLU A 268 -0.18 -8.17 -0.60
CA GLU A 268 -0.90 -7.13 0.15
C GLU A 268 0.06 -6.28 0.97
N LEU A 269 1.01 -6.92 1.69
CA LEU A 269 1.99 -6.20 2.51
C LEU A 269 2.88 -5.27 1.66
N SER A 270 3.29 -5.71 0.48
CA SER A 270 4.12 -4.87 -0.40
C SER A 270 3.36 -3.69 -1.00
N HIS A 271 2.05 -3.79 -1.22
CA HIS A 271 1.23 -2.63 -1.58
C HIS A 271 0.99 -1.72 -0.38
N TRP A 272 0.66 -2.28 0.78
CA TRP A 272 0.49 -1.53 2.02
C TRP A 272 1.74 -0.71 2.37
N ALA A 273 2.92 -1.32 2.23
CA ALA A 273 4.19 -0.66 2.49
C ALA A 273 4.50 0.44 1.46
N ALA A 274 4.12 0.27 0.20
CA ALA A 274 4.27 1.31 -0.81
C ALA A 274 3.37 2.54 -0.55
N ILE A 275 2.22 2.34 0.12
CA ILE A 275 1.30 3.39 0.55
C ILE A 275 1.80 4.08 1.82
N ASN A 276 2.24 3.30 2.81
CA ASN A 276 2.42 3.80 4.18
C ASN A 276 3.85 4.18 4.56
N LEU A 277 4.85 3.76 3.79
CA LEU A 277 6.24 4.10 4.07
C LEU A 277 6.62 5.39 3.34
N PRO A 278 7.53 6.20 3.92
CA PRO A 278 7.97 7.47 3.34
C PRO A 278 8.87 7.23 2.13
N LEU A 279 8.23 6.88 1.01
CA LEU A 279 8.86 6.67 -0.28
C LEU A 279 8.54 7.88 -1.17
N ASP A 280 9.55 8.36 -1.89
CA ASP A 280 9.33 9.38 -2.90
C ASP A 280 8.58 8.81 -4.13
N ASP A 281 8.13 9.70 -5.01
CA ASP A 281 7.40 9.31 -6.21
C ASP A 281 8.25 8.42 -7.14
N SER A 282 9.58 8.59 -7.14
CA SER A 282 10.47 7.79 -7.98
C SER A 282 10.52 6.32 -7.55
N HIS A 283 10.59 6.07 -6.24
CA HIS A 283 10.52 4.74 -5.65
C HIS A 283 9.12 4.13 -5.86
N ARG A 284 8.04 4.91 -5.67
CA ARG A 284 6.66 4.45 -5.89
C ARG A 284 6.40 4.07 -7.35
N LEU A 285 6.89 4.86 -8.31
CA LEU A 285 6.81 4.56 -9.75
C LEU A 285 7.61 3.30 -10.12
N THR A 286 8.77 3.11 -9.50
CA THR A 286 9.56 1.88 -9.67
C THR A 286 8.78 0.67 -9.17
N LEU A 287 8.14 0.78 -8.00
CA LEU A 287 7.32 -0.29 -7.42
C LEU A 287 6.11 -0.65 -8.29
N LEU A 288 5.45 0.32 -8.92
CA LEU A 288 4.36 0.07 -9.87
C LEU A 288 4.81 -0.75 -11.10
N GLY A 289 6.07 -0.60 -11.50
CA GLY A 289 6.65 -1.34 -12.63
C GLY A 289 7.04 -2.79 -12.31
N LEU A 290 7.09 -3.19 -11.04
CA LEU A 290 7.51 -4.53 -10.62
C LEU A 290 6.31 -5.48 -10.53
N ASN A 291 6.40 -6.65 -11.16
CA ASN A 291 5.28 -7.60 -11.26
C ASN A 291 5.24 -8.65 -10.16
N THR A 292 6.27 -8.76 -9.31
CA THR A 292 6.32 -9.77 -8.25
C THR A 292 6.37 -9.12 -6.86
N PRO A 293 5.66 -9.67 -5.87
CA PRO A 293 5.78 -9.25 -4.47
C PRO A 293 7.23 -9.36 -3.97
N THR A 294 7.97 -10.40 -4.35
CA THR A 294 9.38 -10.58 -3.98
C THR A 294 10.24 -9.39 -4.41
N GLN A 295 10.14 -8.95 -5.67
CA GLN A 295 10.91 -7.78 -6.14
C GLN A 295 10.50 -6.52 -5.39
N ARG A 296 9.19 -6.30 -5.18
CA ARG A 296 8.67 -5.14 -4.44
C ARG A 296 9.17 -5.12 -2.99
N LEU A 297 9.05 -6.23 -2.26
CA LEU A 297 9.53 -6.36 -0.88
C LEU A 297 11.04 -6.14 -0.75
N ARG A 298 11.84 -6.70 -1.65
CA ARG A 298 13.30 -6.49 -1.66
C ARG A 298 13.66 -5.03 -1.92
N TYR A 299 12.99 -4.41 -2.88
CA TYR A 299 13.22 -3.01 -3.21
C TYR A 299 12.88 -2.11 -2.02
N ILE A 300 11.69 -2.29 -1.42
CA ILE A 300 11.26 -1.54 -0.23
C ILE A 300 12.27 -1.71 0.91
N LEU A 301 12.66 -2.93 1.25
CA LEU A 301 13.66 -3.21 2.29
C LEU A 301 14.98 -2.47 2.03
N SER A 302 15.43 -2.41 0.77
CA SER A 302 16.68 -1.73 0.40
C SER A 302 16.63 -0.20 0.55
N VAL A 303 15.44 0.38 0.44
CA VAL A 303 15.21 1.83 0.58
C VAL A 303 15.09 2.18 2.06
N ILE A 304 14.20 1.52 2.80
CA ILE A 304 13.93 1.86 4.21
C ILE A 304 15.10 1.55 5.16
N SER A 305 16.02 0.65 4.76
CA SER A 305 17.24 0.42 5.53
C SER A 305 18.23 1.58 5.44
N LYS A 306 18.12 2.41 4.39
CA LYS A 306 19.06 3.51 4.10
C LYS A 306 18.48 4.89 4.41
N CYS A 307 17.18 5.06 4.24
CA CYS A 307 16.49 6.34 4.42
C CYS A 307 15.89 6.43 5.82
N LYS A 308 16.55 7.16 6.72
CA LYS A 308 16.10 7.34 8.11
C LYS A 308 15.65 8.78 8.44
N MET A 309 15.89 9.74 7.55
CA MET A 309 15.54 11.15 7.75
C MET A 309 14.56 11.63 6.69
N LEU A 310 13.63 12.49 7.10
CA LEU A 310 12.71 13.22 6.23
C LEU A 310 13.24 14.65 6.04
N ILE A 311 13.32 15.11 4.79
CA ILE A 311 13.85 16.43 4.44
C ILE A 311 12.85 17.23 3.61
N CYS A 312 12.99 18.56 3.65
CA CYS A 312 12.23 19.46 2.78
C CYS A 312 12.72 19.34 1.34
N VAL A 313 11.79 19.04 0.41
CA VAL A 313 12.11 18.91 -1.03
C VAL A 313 12.70 20.18 -1.67
N ARG A 314 12.50 21.36 -1.07
CA ARG A 314 12.97 22.64 -1.63
C ARG A 314 14.34 23.08 -1.10
N CYS A 315 14.56 22.97 0.20
CA CYS A 315 15.78 23.48 0.85
C CYS A 315 16.68 22.40 1.47
N ASN A 316 16.26 21.13 1.43
CA ASN A 316 16.96 19.97 2.01
C ASN A 316 17.15 20.02 3.54
N GLU A 317 16.49 20.95 4.24
CA GLU A 317 16.49 20.95 5.70
C GLU A 317 15.73 19.74 6.26
N VAL A 318 16.23 19.20 7.37
CA VAL A 318 15.62 18.06 8.05
C VAL A 318 14.30 18.49 8.69
N ILE A 319 13.23 17.74 8.42
CA ILE A 319 11.91 17.98 9.02
C ILE A 319 11.65 17.00 10.17
N GLY A 320 12.07 15.75 10.05
CA GLY A 320 11.83 14.73 11.09
C GLY A 320 12.61 13.44 10.85
N ASP A 321 12.58 12.56 11.85
CA ASP A 321 13.15 11.20 11.78
C ASP A 321 12.04 10.20 11.44
N THR A 322 12.38 9.14 10.71
CA THR A 322 11.49 7.99 10.50
C THR A 322 11.06 7.31 11.80
N ALA A 323 11.86 7.41 12.86
CA ALA A 323 11.54 6.94 14.21
C ALA A 323 10.32 7.65 14.83
N ASP A 324 10.05 8.89 14.42
CA ASP A 324 8.94 9.70 14.91
C ASP A 324 7.62 9.39 14.17
N ILE A 325 7.64 8.49 13.18
CA ILE A 325 6.44 8.11 12.44
C ILE A 325 5.53 7.26 13.34
N PHE A 326 4.26 7.65 13.44
CA PHE A 326 3.23 6.95 14.19
C PHE A 326 1.92 6.89 13.39
N SER A 327 1.01 5.97 13.74
CA SER A 327 -0.27 5.80 13.03
C SER A 327 -1.41 6.49 13.75
N MET A 328 -2.02 7.49 13.10
CA MET A 328 -3.32 8.05 13.50
C MET A 328 -4.51 7.33 12.86
N SER A 329 -4.27 6.41 11.93
CA SER A 329 -5.33 5.63 11.28
C SER A 329 -5.05 4.14 11.38
N VAL A 330 -6.10 3.33 11.37
CA VAL A 330 -6.02 1.87 11.20
C VAL A 330 -5.39 1.44 9.87
N GLU A 331 -5.37 2.32 8.86
CA GLU A 331 -4.73 2.04 7.57
C GLU A 331 -3.20 2.22 7.62
N GLY A 332 -2.69 2.94 8.62
CA GLY A 332 -1.28 3.20 8.86
C GLY A 332 -0.95 4.67 9.13
N PRO A 333 0.35 5.03 9.09
CA PRO A 333 0.83 6.38 9.35
C PRO A 333 0.64 7.36 8.19
N GLN A 334 0.35 6.87 6.98
CA GLN A 334 0.06 7.72 5.83
C GLN A 334 -1.42 7.63 5.45
N GLY A 335 -2.06 8.77 5.19
CA GLY A 335 -3.41 8.84 4.65
C GLY A 335 -3.48 9.75 3.43
N THR A 336 -4.43 9.50 2.54
CA THR A 336 -4.72 10.37 1.39
C THR A 336 -5.98 11.16 1.67
N PHE A 337 -5.93 12.49 1.59
CA PHE A 337 -7.04 13.36 1.94
C PHE A 337 -7.25 14.44 0.88
N VAL A 338 -8.45 14.99 0.77
CA VAL A 338 -8.74 16.10 -0.14
C VAL A 338 -9.09 17.35 0.66
N ASN A 339 -8.63 18.51 0.22
CA ASN A 339 -8.98 19.80 0.84
C ASN A 339 -10.23 20.42 0.18
N PRO A 340 -10.83 21.51 0.74
CA PRO A 340 -12.01 22.15 0.15
C PRO A 340 -11.84 22.64 -1.30
N GLY A 341 -10.59 22.94 -1.70
CA GLY A 341 -10.27 23.31 -3.08
C GLY A 341 -10.16 22.13 -4.04
N GLY A 342 -10.38 20.91 -3.57
CA GLY A 342 -10.30 19.68 -4.35
C GLY A 342 -8.88 19.14 -4.55
N TYR A 343 -7.86 19.70 -3.88
CA TYR A 343 -6.47 19.20 -3.97
C TYR A 343 -6.25 18.01 -3.06
N VAL A 344 -5.61 16.98 -3.59
CA VAL A 344 -5.31 15.75 -2.86
C VAL A 344 -3.94 15.86 -2.19
N HIS A 345 -3.86 15.43 -0.93
CA HIS A 345 -2.68 15.46 -0.10
C HIS A 345 -2.42 14.08 0.50
N GLU A 346 -1.22 13.54 0.28
CA GLU A 346 -0.71 12.40 1.02
C GLU A 346 -0.04 12.89 2.30
N MET A 347 -0.65 12.62 3.44
CA MET A 347 -0.23 13.12 4.75
C MET A 347 0.41 12.00 5.56
N LEU A 348 1.62 12.24 6.06
CA LEU A 348 2.34 11.35 6.97
C LEU A 348 2.29 11.92 8.38
N THR A 349 1.90 11.12 9.37
CA THR A 349 1.80 11.56 10.77
C THR A 349 3.09 11.30 11.55
N LEU A 350 3.61 12.36 12.18
CA LEU A 350 4.85 12.38 12.96
C LEU A 350 4.58 12.90 14.37
N THR A 351 5.18 12.27 15.38
CA THR A 351 5.09 12.73 16.77
C THR A 351 5.86 14.02 16.99
N LYS A 352 6.93 14.23 16.21
CA LYS A 352 7.79 15.40 16.27
C LYS A 352 8.20 15.84 14.88
N ALA A 353 8.22 17.16 14.67
CA ALA A 353 8.79 17.80 13.50
C ALA A 353 9.62 19.02 13.92
N THR A 354 10.65 19.33 13.15
CA THR A 354 11.60 20.41 13.38
C THR A 354 11.72 21.29 12.14
N ASN A 355 12.31 22.49 12.29
CA ASN A 355 12.52 23.42 11.18
C ASN A 355 11.23 23.89 10.48
N LEU A 356 10.14 24.01 11.26
CA LEU A 356 8.84 24.51 10.81
C LEU A 356 8.48 25.82 11.50
N THR A 357 7.82 26.72 10.76
CA THR A 357 7.22 27.95 11.30
C THR A 357 5.71 27.91 11.09
N TYR A 358 4.94 28.09 12.15
CA TYR A 358 3.47 28.10 12.09
C TYR A 358 2.96 29.50 11.75
N ASN A 359 2.09 29.58 10.74
CA ASN A 359 1.44 30.83 10.33
C ASN A 359 -0.06 30.73 10.58
N GLY A 360 -0.64 31.76 11.23
CA GLY A 360 -2.08 31.81 11.52
C GLY A 360 -2.45 31.18 12.87
N ARG A 361 -3.75 30.91 13.06
CA ARG A 361 -4.30 30.28 14.28
C ARG A 361 -4.80 28.87 13.97
N PRO A 362 -4.78 27.94 14.93
CA PRO A 362 -5.40 26.62 14.78
C PRO A 362 -6.88 26.75 14.38
N SER A 363 -7.34 25.85 13.50
CA SER A 363 -8.72 25.79 13.02
C SER A 363 -9.18 24.35 12.89
N ILE A 364 -10.43 24.10 13.25
CA ILE A 364 -11.11 22.80 13.08
C ILE A 364 -11.86 22.71 11.74
N GLN A 365 -11.88 23.79 10.96
CA GLN A 365 -12.60 23.84 9.69
C GLN A 365 -12.01 22.82 8.71
N HIS A 366 -12.84 21.87 8.28
CA HIS A 366 -12.45 20.81 7.35
C HIS A 366 -11.24 19.97 7.84
N SER A 367 -11.15 19.74 9.16
CA SER A 367 -10.13 18.84 9.72
C SER A 367 -10.33 17.40 9.24
N TRP A 368 -9.25 16.75 8.81
CA TRP A 368 -9.24 15.33 8.43
C TRP A 368 -9.15 14.38 9.62
N PHE A 369 -8.77 14.90 10.79
CA PHE A 369 -8.72 14.19 12.05
C PHE A 369 -9.71 14.88 13.01
N PRO A 370 -10.95 14.34 13.14
CA PRO A 370 -11.95 14.92 14.02
C PRO A 370 -11.53 14.83 15.49
N GLY A 371 -11.63 15.93 16.23
CA GLY A 371 -11.13 16.08 17.60
C GLY A 371 -10.65 17.50 17.81
#